data_AF-A0A944YJB0-F1
#
_entry.id   AF-A0A944YJB0-F1
#
_cell.length_a   1.000
_cell.length_b   1.000
_cell.length_c   1.000
_cell.angle_alpha   90.00
_cell.angle_beta   90.00
_cell.angle_gamma   90.00
#
_symmetry.space_group_name_H-M   'P 1'
#
loop_
_entity.id
_entity.type
_entity.pdbx_description
1 polymer ?
#
loop_
_entity_poly.entity_id
_entity_poly.type
_entity_poly.pdbx_seq_one_letter_code
_entity_poly.pdbx_strand_id
1 'polypeptide(L)'
;MKIIGHTITEKEADLFCERIFCLAQARPRLREILKLDSDPKHSPLAQKIAKQLVLGKLIVVDNNKNDVFFFREDKSHEFTDVTLLADETPELEIHLYNNRNGKELGPISLLKLYYLLPKLNLEEFSLWHTGIEDFVNLAELKIRVIGS
;
A
#
# COMPACT_ATOMS: atom_id res chain seq x y z
N MET A 1 24.73 2.62 12.71
CA MET A 1 23.67 1.66 13.12
C MET A 1 22.36 2.44 13.16
N LYS A 2 21.47 2.26 12.18
CA LYS A 2 20.16 2.95 12.19
C LYS A 2 19.28 2.20 13.17
N ILE A 3 18.88 2.85 14.26
CA ILE A 3 17.90 2.32 15.21
C ILE A 3 16.58 2.31 14.45
N ILE A 4 16.17 1.14 13.96
CA ILE A 4 14.86 0.99 13.34
C ILE A 4 13.85 0.99 14.49
N GLY A 5 12.81 1.81 14.39
CA GLY A 5 11.83 1.98 15.46
C GLY A 5 11.24 0.63 15.83
N HIS A 6 11.54 0.14 17.04
CA HIS A 6 11.04 -1.13 17.56
C HIS A 6 9.51 -1.14 17.69
N THR A 7 8.92 0.06 17.78
CA THR A 7 7.49 0.27 18.03
C THR A 7 6.91 1.32 17.09
N ILE A 8 5.58 1.31 16.99
CA ILE A 8 4.79 2.25 16.21
C ILE A 8 3.68 2.81 17.10
N THR A 9 3.44 4.12 17.05
CA THR A 9 2.35 4.77 17.79
C THR A 9 1.00 4.43 17.14
N GLU A 10 -0.11 4.66 17.85
CA GLU A 10 -1.46 4.47 17.27
C GLU A 10 -1.68 5.34 16.02
N LYS A 11 -1.19 6.58 16.01
CA LYS A 11 -1.29 7.47 14.84
C LYS A 11 -0.49 6.95 13.65
N GLU A 12 0.71 6.43 13.89
CA GLU A 12 1.50 5.83 12.83
C GLU A 12 0.90 4.50 12.38
N ALA A 13 0.28 3.72 13.26
CA ALA A 13 -0.39 2.47 12.93
C ALA A 13 -1.64 2.71 12.06
N ASP A 14 -2.40 3.78 12.34
CA ASP A 14 -3.51 4.24 11.52
C ASP A 14 -3.04 4.57 10.10
N LEU A 15 -2.04 5.46 9.99
CA LEU A 15 -1.45 5.84 8.71
C LEU A 15 -0.81 4.64 7.98
N PHE A 16 -0.19 3.71 8.71
CA PHE A 16 0.37 2.48 8.14
C PHE A 16 -0.74 1.63 7.50
N CYS A 17 -1.83 1.39 8.23
CA CYS A 17 -2.97 0.61 7.76
C CYS A 17 -3.64 1.26 6.55
N GLU A 18 -3.84 2.58 6.57
CA GLU A 18 -4.35 3.35 5.44
C GLU A 18 -3.46 3.16 4.19
N ARG A 19 -2.13 3.30 4.33
CA ARG A 19 -1.22 3.15 3.20
C ARG A 19 -1.13 1.71 2.68
N ILE A 20 -1.20 0.71 3.56
CA ILE A 20 -1.28 -0.70 3.15
C ILE A 20 -2.56 -0.96 2.35
N PHE A 21 -3.70 -0.44 2.83
CA PHE A 21 -4.95 -0.53 2.09
C PHE A 21 -4.80 0.08 0.70
N CYS A 22 -4.38 1.34 0.60
CA CYS A 22 -4.21 2.01 -0.69
C CYS A 22 -3.26 1.25 -1.65
N LEU A 23 -2.13 0.73 -1.15
CA LEU A 23 -1.18 -0.03 -1.96
C LEU A 23 -1.74 -1.35 -2.47
N ALA A 24 -2.44 -2.09 -1.61
CA ALA A 24 -3.07 -3.35 -1.99
C ALA A 24 -4.14 -3.14 -3.06
N GLN A 25 -4.90 -2.05 -2.94
CA GLN A 25 -5.94 -1.68 -3.90
C GLN A 25 -5.37 -1.14 -5.22
N ALA A 26 -4.24 -0.46 -5.17
CA ALA A 26 -3.62 0.18 -6.33
C ALA A 26 -2.94 -0.83 -7.27
N ARG A 27 -2.21 -1.81 -6.73
CA ARG A 27 -1.32 -2.68 -7.53
C ARG A 27 -2.03 -3.46 -8.65
N PRO A 28 -3.16 -4.16 -8.39
CA PRO A 28 -3.89 -4.86 -9.47
C PRO A 28 -4.32 -3.88 -10.57
N ARG A 29 -4.85 -2.72 -10.18
CA ARG A 29 -5.35 -1.69 -11.09
C ARG A 29 -4.23 -1.05 -11.91
N LEU A 30 -3.03 -0.87 -11.34
CA LEU A 30 -1.89 -0.34 -12.07
C LEU A 30 -1.44 -1.27 -13.20
N ARG A 31 -1.50 -2.59 -12.98
CA ARG A 31 -1.16 -3.56 -14.04
C ARG A 31 -2.14 -3.43 -15.21
N GLU A 32 -3.43 -3.29 -14.92
CA GLU A 32 -4.50 -3.14 -15.92
C GLU A 32 -4.42 -1.80 -16.66
N ILE A 33 -4.40 -0.69 -15.91
CA ILE A 33 -4.43 0.67 -16.45
C ILE A 33 -3.22 0.93 -17.35
N LEU A 34 -2.04 0.46 -16.94
CA LEU A 34 -0.79 0.67 -17.67
C LEU A 34 -0.48 -0.44 -18.67
N LYS A 35 -1.36 -1.44 -18.81
CA LYS A 35 -1.19 -2.60 -19.70
C LYS A 35 0.20 -3.23 -19.58
N LEU A 36 0.63 -3.48 -18.34
CA LEU A 36 1.97 -4.00 -18.08
C LEU A 36 2.00 -5.52 -18.25
N ASP A 37 2.92 -6.00 -19.09
CA ASP A 37 3.23 -7.44 -19.24
C ASP A 37 4.05 -8.01 -18.07
N SER A 38 4.50 -7.14 -17.16
CA SER A 38 5.36 -7.48 -16.02
C SER A 38 4.76 -7.01 -14.70
N ASP A 39 5.36 -7.44 -13.58
CA ASP A 39 4.95 -6.95 -12.28
C ASP A 39 5.14 -5.42 -12.15
N PRO A 40 4.13 -4.66 -11.66
CA PRO A 40 4.25 -3.22 -11.43
C PRO A 40 5.51 -2.81 -10.65
N LYS A 41 6.05 -3.67 -9.77
CA LYS A 41 7.29 -3.38 -9.03
C LYS A 41 8.51 -3.24 -9.95
N HIS A 42 8.48 -3.75 -11.18
CA HIS A 42 9.57 -3.64 -12.14
C HIS A 42 9.41 -2.46 -13.11
N SER A 43 8.26 -1.76 -13.08
CA SER A 43 8.00 -0.58 -13.90
C SER A 43 8.27 0.72 -13.12
N PRO A 44 9.26 1.54 -13.52
CA PRO A 44 9.51 2.83 -12.88
C PRO A 44 8.29 3.76 -12.90
N LEU A 45 7.49 3.70 -13.96
CA LEU A 45 6.25 4.46 -14.08
C LEU A 45 5.21 3.98 -13.06
N ALA A 46 5.00 2.67 -12.94
CA ALA A 46 4.06 2.12 -11.98
C ALA A 46 4.48 2.40 -10.52
N GLN A 47 5.78 2.34 -10.21
CA GLN A 47 6.30 2.74 -8.90
C GLN A 47 6.03 4.23 -8.63
N LYS A 48 6.24 5.10 -9.61
CA LYS A 48 5.96 6.54 -9.49
C LYS A 48 4.48 6.79 -9.21
N ILE A 49 3.59 6.10 -9.94
CA ILE A 49 2.15 6.24 -9.77
C ILE A 49 1.69 5.71 -8.41
N ALA A 50 2.16 4.52 -8.00
CA ALA A 50 1.88 3.97 -6.68
C ALA A 50 2.28 4.93 -5.55
N LYS A 51 3.44 5.59 -5.67
CA LYS A 51 3.87 6.60 -4.71
C LYS A 51 2.92 7.81 -4.67
N GLN A 52 2.40 8.26 -5.80
CA GLN A 52 1.44 9.37 -5.82
C GLN A 52 0.08 8.96 -5.25
N LEU A 53 -0.38 7.72 -5.48
CA LEU A 53 -1.61 7.18 -4.85
C LEU A 53 -1.51 7.20 -3.33
N VAL A 54 -0.39 6.72 -2.79
CA VAL A 54 -0.13 6.71 -1.34
C VAL A 54 -0.12 8.13 -0.73
N LEU A 55 0.09 9.16 -1.55
CA LEU A 55 0.02 10.56 -1.14
C LEU A 55 -1.37 11.19 -1.35
N GLY A 56 -2.40 10.39 -1.68
CA GLY A 56 -3.76 10.87 -1.91
C GLY A 56 -3.91 11.68 -3.21
N LYS A 57 -3.09 11.41 -4.22
CA LYS A 57 -3.20 12.09 -5.52
C LYS A 57 -4.20 11.38 -6.43
N LEU A 58 -4.98 12.18 -7.15
CA LEU A 58 -5.75 11.72 -8.29
C LEU A 58 -4.79 11.44 -9.46
N ILE A 59 -4.95 10.29 -10.10
CA ILE A 59 -4.18 9.90 -11.27
C ILE A 59 -5.10 9.80 -12.47
N VAL A 60 -4.65 10.42 -13.56
CA VAL A 60 -5.33 10.34 -14.85
C VAL A 60 -4.36 9.76 -15.86
N VAL A 61 -4.79 8.70 -16.54
CA VAL A 61 -4.03 8.06 -17.60
C VAL A 61 -4.73 8.32 -18.93
N ASP A 62 -4.08 9.08 -19.80
CA ASP A 62 -4.53 9.34 -21.16
C ASP A 62 -3.92 8.27 -22.08
N ASN A 63 -4.67 7.22 -22.34
CA ASN A 63 -4.24 6.11 -23.21
C ASN A 63 -4.07 6.52 -24.68
N ASN A 64 -4.68 7.62 -25.13
CA ASN A 64 -4.52 8.09 -26.51
C ASN A 64 -3.18 8.80 -26.69
N LYS A 65 -2.75 9.54 -25.66
CA LYS A 65 -1.47 10.26 -25.64
C LYS A 65 -0.33 9.46 -25.00
N ASN A 66 -0.63 8.32 -24.38
CA ASN A 66 0.29 7.57 -23.52
C ASN A 66 0.89 8.42 -22.39
N ASP A 67 0.08 9.29 -21.80
CA ASP A 67 0.50 10.24 -20.76
C ASP A 67 -0.17 9.97 -19.42
N VAL A 68 0.52 10.36 -18.34
CA VAL A 68 0.02 10.21 -16.96
C VAL A 68 0.13 11.54 -16.22
N PHE A 69 -0.99 12.00 -15.68
CA PHE A 69 -1.11 13.24 -14.92
C PHE A 69 -1.42 12.96 -13.46
N PHE A 70 -0.90 13.83 -12.58
CA PHE A 70 -1.11 13.75 -11.13
C PHE A 70 -1.76 15.05 -10.65
N PHE A 71 -2.93 14.93 -10.05
CA PHE A 71 -3.67 16.04 -9.49
C PHE A 71 -3.85 15.86 -7.98
N ARG A 72 -4.13 16.96 -7.29
CA ARG A 72 -4.66 16.89 -5.94
C ARG A 72 -6.13 16.43 -6.03
N GLU A 73 -6.61 15.75 -5.00
CA GLU A 73 -7.99 15.25 -4.96
C GLU A 73 -9.03 16.36 -5.11
N ASP A 74 -8.74 17.56 -4.58
CA ASP A 74 -9.57 18.75 -4.70
C ASP A 74 -9.82 19.20 -6.14
N LYS A 75 -9.01 18.74 -7.12
CA LYS A 75 -9.18 18.99 -8.56
C LYS A 75 -10.05 17.96 -9.27
N SER A 76 -10.61 16.97 -8.56
CA SER A 76 -11.51 15.97 -9.16
C SER A 76 -12.72 16.60 -9.89
N HIS A 77 -13.19 17.77 -9.43
CA HIS A 77 -14.25 18.54 -10.07
C HIS A 77 -13.91 19.06 -11.48
N GLU A 78 -12.63 19.07 -11.88
CA GLU A 78 -12.21 19.45 -13.24
C GLU A 78 -12.60 18.37 -14.28
N PHE A 79 -12.97 17.16 -13.82
CA PHE A 79 -13.35 16.02 -14.66
C PHE A 79 -14.88 15.78 -14.64
N THR A 80 -15.66 16.81 -14.92
CA THR A 80 -17.14 16.75 -14.87
C THR A 80 -17.76 15.74 -15.83
N ASP A 81 -17.07 15.44 -16.92
CA ASP A 81 -17.56 14.57 -17.99
C ASP A 81 -17.19 13.10 -17.76
N VAL A 82 -16.51 12.80 -16.65
CA VAL A 82 -16.07 11.45 -16.29
C VAL A 82 -16.85 10.97 -15.08
N THR A 83 -17.67 9.94 -15.27
CA THR A 83 -18.29 9.25 -14.12
C THR A 83 -17.27 8.34 -13.49
N LEU A 84 -16.84 8.66 -12.26
CA LEU A 84 -15.99 7.80 -11.46
C LEU A 84 -16.86 6.68 -10.86
N LEU A 85 -16.78 5.49 -11.44
CA LEU A 85 -17.38 4.30 -10.86
C LEU A 85 -16.38 3.72 -9.86
N ALA A 86 -16.81 3.62 -8.59
CA ALA A 86 -16.07 2.88 -7.61
C ALA A 86 -16.11 1.40 -8.00
N ASP A 87 -14.94 0.84 -8.22
CA ASP A 87 -14.76 -0.57 -8.47
C ASP A 87 -14.86 -1.34 -7.14
N GLU A 88 -15.25 -2.62 -7.21
CA GLU A 88 -15.34 -3.45 -6.01
C GLU A 88 -13.98 -3.50 -5.31
N THR A 89 -13.98 -3.36 -3.99
CA THR A 89 -12.74 -3.36 -3.21
C THR A 89 -12.33 -4.82 -3.01
N PRO A 90 -11.27 -5.33 -3.67
CA PRO A 90 -10.78 -6.67 -3.42
C PRO A 90 -10.53 -6.89 -1.93
N GLU A 91 -10.93 -8.08 -1.45
CA GLU A 91 -10.67 -8.50 -0.08
C GLU A 91 -9.17 -8.48 0.21
N LEU A 92 -8.80 -7.86 1.33
CA LEU A 92 -7.42 -7.77 1.77
C LEU A 92 -7.16 -8.82 2.84
N GLU A 93 -6.46 -9.88 2.45
CA GLU A 93 -5.92 -10.84 3.39
C GLU A 93 -4.59 -10.31 3.95
N ILE A 94 -4.42 -10.39 5.26
CA ILE A 94 -3.19 -9.96 5.94
C ILE A 94 -2.72 -11.09 6.83
N HIS A 95 -1.44 -11.44 6.68
CA HIS A 95 -0.77 -12.46 7.47
C HIS A 95 0.45 -11.84 8.14
N LEU A 96 0.65 -12.16 9.42
CA LEU A 96 1.85 -11.81 10.17
C LEU A 96 2.66 -13.06 10.45
N TYR A 97 3.96 -13.01 10.22
CA TYR A 97 4.89 -14.07 10.54
C TYR A 97 5.86 -13.60 11.62
N ASN A 98 5.93 -14.32 12.72
CA ASN A 98 6.88 -14.06 13.79
C ASN A 98 8.20 -14.77 13.48
N ASN A 99 9.22 -14.01 13.12
CA ASN A 99 10.54 -14.50 12.74
C ASN A 99 11.29 -15.16 13.90
N ARG A 100 10.92 -14.87 15.15
CA ARG A 100 11.59 -15.39 16.35
C ARG A 100 11.14 -16.80 16.71
N ASN A 101 9.86 -17.11 16.55
CA ASN A 101 9.30 -18.42 16.93
C ASN A 101 8.67 -19.19 15.77
N GLY A 102 8.72 -18.66 14.54
CA GLY A 102 8.21 -19.30 13.33
C GLY A 102 6.69 -19.38 13.25
N LYS A 103 5.96 -18.63 14.08
CA LYS A 103 4.50 -18.69 14.13
C LYS A 103 3.88 -17.70 13.15
N GLU A 104 2.94 -18.19 12.36
CA GLU A 104 2.08 -17.36 11.51
C GLU A 104 0.76 -17.01 12.22
N LEU A 105 0.25 -15.81 11.94
CA LEU A 105 -1.02 -15.28 12.41
C LEU A 105 -1.75 -14.64 11.22
N GLY A 106 -2.80 -15.29 10.73
CA GLY A 106 -3.58 -14.79 9.61
C GLY A 106 -4.63 -15.80 9.12
N PRO A 107 -5.59 -15.37 8.28
CA PRO A 107 -5.79 -13.98 7.86
C PRO A 107 -6.35 -13.10 9.00
N ILE A 108 -5.93 -11.84 9.06
CA ILE A 108 -6.47 -10.82 9.97
C ILE A 108 -6.98 -9.60 9.20
N SER A 109 -7.97 -8.90 9.75
CA SER A 109 -8.45 -7.64 9.17
C SER A 109 -7.46 -6.49 9.40
N LEU A 110 -7.54 -5.44 8.58
CA LEU A 110 -6.86 -4.16 8.80
C LEU A 110 -7.09 -3.60 10.20
N LEU A 111 -8.34 -3.67 10.69
CA LEU A 111 -8.68 -3.21 12.04
C LEU A 111 -7.94 -4.01 13.12
N LYS A 112 -7.83 -5.33 12.96
CA LYS A 112 -7.07 -6.17 13.89
C LYS A 112 -5.58 -5.88 13.81
N LEU A 113 -5.04 -5.66 12.60
CA LEU A 113 -3.65 -5.24 12.41
C LEU A 113 -3.37 -3.91 13.14
N TYR A 114 -4.24 -2.90 12.98
CA TYR A 114 -4.14 -1.61 13.66
C TYR A 114 -3.96 -1.75 15.17
N TYR A 115 -4.78 -2.58 15.83
CA TYR A 115 -4.68 -2.79 17.27
C TYR A 115 -3.49 -3.65 17.72
N LEU A 116 -2.91 -4.45 16.82
CA LEU A 116 -1.75 -5.28 17.09
C LEU A 116 -0.46 -4.48 16.95
N LEU A 117 -0.33 -3.66 15.90
CA LEU A 117 0.89 -2.95 15.51
C LEU A 117 1.61 -2.25 16.68
N PRO A 118 0.94 -1.45 17.54
CA PRO A 118 1.60 -0.79 18.67
C PRO A 118 2.18 -1.72 19.73
N LYS A 119 1.76 -2.99 19.74
CA LYS A 119 2.14 -4.01 20.74
C LYS A 119 3.24 -4.95 20.22
N LEU A 120 3.58 -4.87 18.94
CA LEU A 120 4.56 -5.74 18.30
C LEU A 120 5.96 -5.11 18.33
N ASN A 121 6.98 -5.96 18.46
CA ASN A 121 8.33 -5.60 18.07
C ASN A 121 8.44 -5.71 16.54
N LEU A 122 8.48 -4.58 15.83
CA LEU A 122 8.43 -4.59 14.36
C LEU A 122 9.60 -5.35 13.71
N GLU A 123 10.75 -5.46 14.38
CA GLU A 123 11.91 -6.18 13.84
C GLU A 123 11.69 -7.70 13.86
N GLU A 124 10.86 -8.20 14.79
CA GLU A 124 10.58 -9.63 14.95
C GLU A 124 9.46 -10.15 14.04
N PHE A 125 8.72 -9.27 13.38
CA PHE A 125 7.54 -9.65 12.60
C PHE A 125 7.69 -9.22 11.14
N SER A 126 7.22 -10.10 10.26
CA SER A 126 7.05 -9.81 8.83
C SER A 126 5.56 -9.82 8.49
N LEU A 127 5.17 -9.01 7.52
CA LEU A 127 3.79 -8.89 7.05
C LEU A 127 3.73 -9.34 5.59
N TRP A 128 2.73 -10.17 5.30
CA TRP A 128 2.27 -10.46 3.96
C TRP A 128 0.83 -9.94 3.80
N HIS A 129 0.49 -9.47 2.61
CA HIS A 129 -0.89 -9.18 2.24
C HIS A 129 -1.11 -9.47 0.76
N THR A 130 -2.36 -9.60 0.31
CA THR A 130 -2.73 -9.95 -1.08
C THR A 130 -2.09 -9.06 -2.17
N GLY A 131 -1.53 -7.91 -1.79
CA GLY A 131 -0.84 -6.98 -2.69
C GLY A 131 0.70 -7.11 -2.71
N ILE A 132 1.32 -7.99 -1.94
CA ILE A 132 2.78 -8.22 -1.90
C ILE A 132 3.11 -9.69 -2.15
N GLU A 133 4.23 -9.94 -2.83
CA GLU A 133 4.63 -11.30 -3.21
C GLU A 133 5.21 -12.08 -2.03
N ASP A 134 6.08 -11.43 -1.25
CA ASP A 134 6.80 -12.03 -0.13
C ASP A 134 6.46 -11.35 1.19
N PHE A 135 6.67 -12.07 2.30
CA PHE A 135 6.66 -11.48 3.63
C PHE A 135 7.74 -10.40 3.73
N VAL A 136 7.36 -9.19 4.12
CA VAL A 136 8.26 -8.05 4.31
C VAL A 136 8.35 -7.73 5.79
N ASN A 137 9.57 -7.54 6.31
CA ASN A 137 9.78 -7.14 7.70
C ASN A 137 8.99 -5.86 8.03
N LEU A 138 8.27 -5.83 9.16
CA LEU A 138 7.40 -4.70 9.52
C LEU A 138 8.19 -3.41 9.74
N ALA A 139 9.40 -3.51 10.28
CA ALA A 139 10.25 -2.35 10.56
C ALA A 139 10.73 -1.70 9.24
N GLU A 140 11.12 -2.53 8.27
CA GLU A 140 11.40 -2.07 6.91
C GLU A 140 10.15 -1.51 6.22
N LEU A 141 9.03 -2.23 6.32
CA LEU A 141 7.79 -1.85 5.67
C LEU A 141 7.29 -0.50 6.20
N LYS A 142 7.40 -0.25 7.51
CA LYS A 142 7.08 1.05 8.15
C LYS A 142 7.83 2.18 7.44
N ILE A 143 9.15 2.05 7.26
CA ILE A 143 9.97 3.07 6.60
C ILE A 143 9.49 3.30 5.17
N ARG A 144 9.20 2.22 4.43
CA ARG A 144 8.73 2.30 3.03
C ARG A 144 7.37 2.97 2.94
N VAL A 145 6.44 2.64 3.83
CA VAL A 145 5.06 3.12 3.73
C VAL A 145 4.88 4.48 4.36
N ILE A 146 5.32 4.72 5.60
CA ILE A 146 5.03 5.97 6.34
C ILE A 146 6.25 6.89 6.52
N GLY A 147 7.46 6.40 6.24
CA GLY A 147 8.71 7.16 6.43
C GLY A 147 9.41 6.83 7.75
N SER A 148 10.52 7.54 8.00
CA SER A 148 11.34 7.43 9.22
C SER A 148 10.90 8.40 10.29
#